data_AF-A0AAJ6DGW0-F1
#
_entry.id   AF-A0AAJ6DGW0-F1
#
_cell.length_a   1.000
_cell.length_b   1.000
_cell.length_c   1.000
_cell.angle_alpha   90.00
_cell.angle_beta   90.00
_cell.angle_gamma   90.00
#
_symmetry.space_group_name_H-M   'P 1'
#
loop_
_entity.id
_entity.type
_entity.pdbx_description
1 polymer ?
#
loop_
_entity_poly.entity_id
_entity_poly.type
_entity_poly.pdbx_seq_one_letter_code
_entity_poly.pdbx_strand_id
1 'polypeptide(L)'
;MSELFPESLLGATDGALHAFESEVAPLRNQDDEQIFAVIKRVVLALNEINEDHDGAGYETEEREELCLYIDQTLTERGVDVPALAVRRGISRAEITDDWRDW
;
A
#
# COMPACT_ATOMS: atom_id res chain seq x y z
N MET A 1 -26.07 -14.09 -7.29
CA MET A 1 -24.66 -14.50 -7.14
C MET A 1 -24.00 -13.33 -6.44
N SER A 2 -23.45 -13.54 -5.24
CA SER A 2 -22.62 -12.50 -4.63
C SER A 2 -21.39 -12.38 -5.53
N GLU A 3 -21.15 -11.22 -6.12
CA GLU A 3 -19.85 -10.96 -6.72
C GLU A 3 -18.82 -11.02 -5.59
N LEU A 4 -17.78 -11.84 -5.76
CA LEU A 4 -16.70 -11.98 -4.78
C LEU A 4 -15.96 -10.65 -4.58
N PHE A 5 -15.93 -9.81 -5.63
CA PHE A 5 -15.41 -8.45 -5.59
C PHE A 5 -16.41 -7.52 -6.28
N PRO A 6 -17.12 -6.67 -5.54
CA PRO A 6 -17.95 -5.63 -6.14
C PRO A 6 -17.13 -4.71 -7.05
N GLU A 7 -17.69 -4.27 -8.18
CA GLU A 7 -17.00 -3.31 -9.07
C GLU A 7 -16.58 -2.02 -8.34
N SER A 8 -17.34 -1.61 -7.31
CA SER A 8 -17.01 -0.46 -6.46
C SER A 8 -15.70 -0.64 -5.70
N LEU A 9 -15.46 -1.84 -5.16
CA LEU A 9 -14.25 -2.19 -4.44
C LEU A 9 -13.05 -2.20 -5.38
N LEU A 10 -13.19 -2.86 -6.52
CA LEU A 10 -12.14 -2.94 -7.53
C LEU A 10 -11.77 -1.56 -8.05
N GLY A 11 -12.76 -0.74 -8.43
CA GLY A 11 -12.52 0.60 -8.94
C GLY A 11 -11.89 1.54 -7.91
N ALA A 12 -12.29 1.44 -6.63
CA ALA A 12 -11.69 2.23 -5.56
C ALA A 12 -10.24 1.80 -5.29
N THR A 13 -9.97 0.49 -5.26
CA THR A 13 -8.63 -0.08 -5.06
C THR A 13 -7.71 0.33 -6.20
N ASP A 14 -8.13 0.13 -7.46
CA ASP A 14 -7.38 0.55 -8.64
C ASP A 14 -7.06 2.05 -8.60
N GLY A 15 -8.03 2.89 -8.18
CA GLY A 15 -7.83 4.32 -8.02
C GLY A 15 -6.76 4.67 -6.98
N ALA A 16 -6.79 4.01 -5.82
CA ALA A 16 -5.80 4.22 -4.76
C ALA A 16 -4.40 3.75 -5.19
N LEU A 17 -4.29 2.59 -5.83
CA LEU A 17 -3.02 2.06 -6.33
C LEU A 17 -2.44 2.94 -7.45
N HIS A 18 -3.28 3.43 -8.37
CA HIS A 18 -2.82 4.32 -9.44
C HIS A 18 -2.31 5.67 -8.92
N ALA A 19 -2.97 6.23 -7.89
CA ALA A 19 -2.51 7.43 -7.22
C ALA A 19 -1.15 7.18 -6.56
N PHE A 20 -0.99 6.06 -5.86
CA PHE A 20 0.27 5.65 -5.26
C PHE A 20 1.39 5.48 -6.30
N GLU A 21 1.17 4.75 -7.39
CA GLU A 21 2.15 4.59 -8.47
C GLU A 21 2.64 5.93 -9.03
N SER A 22 1.72 6.89 -9.17
CA SER A 22 2.00 8.24 -9.66
C SER A 22 2.83 9.04 -8.66
N GLU A 23 2.57 8.88 -7.36
CA GLU A 23 3.35 9.52 -6.28
C GLU A 23 4.73 8.89 -6.09
N VAL A 24 4.89 7.60 -6.38
CA VAL A 24 6.18 6.90 -6.27
C VAL A 24 7.11 7.22 -7.44
N ALA A 25 6.57 7.51 -8.64
CA ALA A 25 7.37 7.81 -9.83
C ALA A 25 8.52 8.83 -9.63
N PRO A 26 8.35 9.95 -8.90
CA PRO A 26 9.44 10.90 -8.61
C PRO A 26 10.38 10.52 -7.44
N LEU A 27 10.18 9.39 -6.72
CA LEU A 27 10.78 9.16 -5.40
C LEU A 27 12.25 8.69 -5.36
N ARG A 28 12.88 8.38 -6.51
CA ARG A 28 14.20 7.71 -6.55
C ARG A 28 15.32 8.37 -5.72
N ASN A 29 15.19 9.66 -5.38
CA ASN A 29 16.15 10.41 -4.57
C ASN A 29 15.50 11.21 -3.42
N GLN A 30 14.28 10.86 -3.04
CA GLN A 30 13.55 11.54 -1.97
C GLN A 30 13.98 11.02 -0.59
N ASP A 31 13.72 11.81 0.44
CA ASP A 31 14.05 11.43 1.81
C ASP A 31 13.14 10.30 2.31
N ASP A 32 13.60 9.60 3.35
CA ASP A 32 12.88 8.45 3.90
C ASP A 32 11.50 8.84 4.42
N GLU A 33 11.36 10.06 4.94
CA GLU A 33 10.08 10.59 5.43
C GLU A 33 9.06 10.77 4.30
N GLN A 34 9.48 11.25 3.13
CA GLN A 34 8.64 11.37 1.94
C GLN A 34 8.20 10.00 1.43
N ILE A 35 9.10 9.01 1.42
CA ILE A 35 8.75 7.65 1.01
C ILE A 35 7.73 7.06 1.98
N PHE A 36 7.95 7.16 3.29
CA PHE A 36 6.99 6.69 4.28
C PHE A 36 5.68 7.48 4.26
N ALA A 37 5.68 8.77 3.90
CA ALA A 37 4.45 9.54 3.74
C ALA A 37 3.61 9.05 2.55
N VAL A 38 4.24 8.59 1.47
CA VAL A 38 3.55 7.97 0.33
C VAL A 38 3.01 6.59 0.70
N ILE A 39 3.79 5.74 1.39
CA ILE A 39 3.33 4.45 1.91
C ILE A 39 2.14 4.62 2.85
N LYS A 40 2.24 5.54 3.81
CA LYS A 40 1.16 5.85 4.73
C LYS A 40 -0.12 6.23 4.01
N ARG A 41 -0.03 7.08 2.99
CA ARG A 41 -1.22 7.54 2.25
C ARG A 41 -1.93 6.41 1.53
N VAL A 42 -1.21 5.51 0.87
CA VAL A 42 -1.84 4.36 0.21
C VAL A 42 -2.44 3.39 1.22
N VAL A 43 -1.75 3.10 2.33
CA VAL A 43 -2.29 2.20 3.36
C VAL A 43 -3.57 2.78 3.97
N LEU A 44 -3.59 4.06 4.34
CA LEU A 44 -4.80 4.70 4.87
C LEU A 44 -5.96 4.70 3.86
N ALA A 45 -5.69 4.91 2.57
CA ALA A 45 -6.72 4.80 1.54
C ALA A 45 -7.28 3.37 1.43
N LEU A 46 -6.43 2.34 1.55
CA LEU A 46 -6.89 0.95 1.58
C LEU A 46 -7.70 0.64 2.85
N ASN A 47 -7.33 1.18 4.02
CA ASN A 47 -8.14 1.07 5.23
C ASN A 47 -9.55 1.64 4.99
N GLU A 48 -9.64 2.86 4.43
CA GLU A 48 -10.91 3.53 4.13
C GLU A 48 -11.76 2.71 3.15
N ILE A 49 -11.16 2.17 2.09
CA ILE A 49 -11.85 1.31 1.12
C ILE A 49 -12.37 0.03 1.79
N ASN A 50 -11.59 -0.59 2.66
CA ASN A 50 -12.03 -1.79 3.39
C ASN A 50 -13.24 -1.48 4.28
N GLU A 51 -13.19 -0.36 5.03
CA GLU A 51 -14.27 0.10 5.90
C GLU A 51 -15.54 0.47 5.13
N ASP A 52 -15.41 1.10 3.97
CA ASP A 52 -16.54 1.40 3.06
C ASP A 52 -17.24 0.13 2.55
N HIS A 53 -16.57 -1.02 2.66
CA HIS A 53 -17.10 -2.35 2.35
C HIS A 53 -17.28 -3.20 3.63
N ASP A 54 -17.77 -2.56 4.70
CA ASP A 54 -18.11 -3.18 5.99
C ASP A 54 -16.96 -3.90 6.69
N GLY A 55 -15.72 -3.49 6.42
CA GLY A 55 -14.50 -4.13 6.94
C GLY A 55 -14.17 -5.47 6.27
N ALA A 56 -14.91 -5.85 5.22
CA ALA A 56 -14.82 -7.12 4.51
C ALA A 56 -14.45 -6.94 3.03
N GLY A 57 -13.85 -5.79 2.68
CA GLY A 57 -13.38 -5.53 1.32
C GLY A 57 -12.20 -6.43 0.93
N TYR A 58 -11.37 -6.82 1.90
CA TYR A 58 -10.19 -7.65 1.65
C TYR A 58 -10.03 -8.74 2.70
N GLU A 59 -9.80 -9.98 2.26
CA GLU A 59 -9.45 -11.08 3.14
C GLU A 59 -7.92 -11.09 3.39
N THR A 60 -7.47 -12.05 4.20
CA THR A 60 -6.05 -12.22 4.56
C THR A 60 -5.13 -12.29 3.34
N GLU A 61 -5.54 -12.98 2.28
CA GLU A 61 -4.72 -13.15 1.08
C GLU A 61 -4.59 -11.83 0.30
N GLU A 62 -5.69 -11.11 0.07
CA GLU A 62 -5.64 -9.81 -0.63
C GLU A 62 -4.85 -8.77 0.16
N ARG A 63 -4.91 -8.80 1.50
CA ARG A 63 -4.10 -7.94 2.38
C ARG A 63 -2.60 -8.17 2.17
N GLU A 64 -2.19 -9.44 2.11
CA GLU A 64 -0.80 -9.81 1.86
C GLU A 64 -0.36 -9.43 0.44
N GLU A 65 -1.21 -9.64 -0.56
CA GLU A 65 -0.95 -9.24 -1.94
C GLU A 65 -0.80 -7.72 -2.10
N LEU A 66 -1.65 -6.92 -1.43
CA LEU A 66 -1.58 -5.47 -1.45
C LEU A 66 -0.31 -4.94 -0.77
N CYS A 67 0.11 -5.54 0.35
CA CYS A 67 1.38 -5.21 0.99
C CYS A 67 2.57 -5.54 0.07
N LEU A 68 2.53 -6.70 -0.59
CA LEU A 68 3.55 -7.12 -1.53
C LEU A 68 3.60 -6.20 -2.76
N TYR A 69 2.44 -5.77 -3.28
CA TYR A 69 2.35 -4.86 -4.41
C TYR A 69 2.95 -3.48 -4.09
N ILE A 70 2.70 -2.94 -2.90
CA ILE A 70 3.30 -1.68 -2.44
C ILE A 70 4.83 -1.80 -2.41
N ASP A 71 5.35 -2.86 -1.80
CA ASP A 71 6.78 -3.13 -1.71
C ASP A 71 7.45 -3.31 -3.10
N GLN A 72 6.82 -4.07 -3.99
CA GLN A 72 7.31 -4.29 -5.35
C GLN A 72 7.32 -2.98 -6.15
N THR A 73 6.23 -2.20 -6.09
CA THR A 73 6.13 -0.92 -6.79
C THR A 73 7.22 0.04 -6.36
N LEU A 74 7.50 0.15 -5.05
CA LEU A 74 8.62 0.96 -4.55
C LEU A 74 9.96 0.49 -5.13
N THR A 75 10.20 -0.82 -5.08
CA THR A 75 11.43 -1.44 -5.58
C THR A 75 11.63 -1.20 -7.08
N GLU A 76 10.58 -1.38 -7.88
CA GLU A 76 10.60 -1.14 -9.34
C GLU A 76 10.86 0.32 -9.71
N ARG A 77 10.45 1.25 -8.84
CA ARG A 77 10.72 2.68 -9.00
C ARG A 77 12.09 3.11 -8.44
N GLY A 78 12.88 2.15 -7.97
CA GLY A 78 14.27 2.32 -7.56
C GLY A 78 14.46 2.70 -6.10
N VAL A 79 13.45 2.51 -5.26
CA VAL A 79 13.61 2.62 -3.80
C VAL A 79 14.24 1.34 -3.27
N ASP A 80 15.34 1.47 -2.52
CA ASP A 80 15.92 0.35 -1.76
C ASP A 80 15.10 0.14 -0.48
N VAL A 81 14.00 -0.61 -0.61
CA VAL A 81 13.07 -0.89 0.51
C VAL A 81 13.76 -1.63 1.66
N PRO A 82 14.62 -2.65 1.43
CA PRO A 82 15.44 -3.22 2.50
C PRO A 82 16.26 -2.17 3.27
N ALA A 83 16.96 -1.26 2.58
CA ALA A 83 17.76 -0.22 3.24
C ALA A 83 16.88 0.83 3.94
N LEU A 84 15.71 1.16 3.40
CA LEU A 84 14.73 2.04 4.04
C LEU A 84 14.24 1.43 5.37
N ALA A 85 13.84 0.16 5.36
CA ALA A 85 13.38 -0.55 6.55
C ALA A 85 14.47 -0.63 7.64
N VAL A 86 15.70 -0.99 7.25
CA VAL A 86 16.85 -1.03 8.18
C VAL A 86 17.10 0.33 8.83
N ARG A 87 17.01 1.44 8.08
CA ARG A 87 17.18 2.79 8.63
C ARG A 87 16.07 3.18 9.62
N ARG A 88 14.87 2.64 9.45
CA ARG A 88 13.73 2.81 10.37
C ARG A 88 13.75 1.83 11.54
N GLY A 89 14.59 0.79 11.50
CA GLY A 89 14.69 -0.23 12.54
C GLY A 89 13.61 -1.31 12.46
N ILE A 90 13.01 -1.51 11.30
CA ILE A 90 11.96 -2.49 11.02
C ILE A 90 12.41 -3.47 9.93
N SER A 91 11.69 -4.58 9.78
CA SER A 91 11.86 -5.47 8.64
C SER A 91 11.17 -4.92 7.39
N ARG A 92 11.62 -5.37 6.20
CA ARG A 92 10.97 -5.05 4.92
C ARG A 92 9.48 -5.43 4.91
N ALA A 93 9.11 -6.51 5.60
CA ALA A 93 7.73 -6.96 5.66
C ALA A 93 6.83 -6.01 6.49
N GLU A 94 7.42 -5.20 7.36
CA GLU A 94 6.70 -4.31 8.29
C GLU A 94 6.53 -2.88 7.75
N ILE A 95 6.92 -2.58 6.50
CA ILE A 95 6.91 -1.20 5.97
C ILE A 95 5.52 -0.57 5.91
N THR A 96 4.46 -1.37 5.91
CA THR A 96 3.05 -0.93 5.94
C THR A 96 2.40 -1.08 7.32
N ASP A 97 3.04 -1.80 8.25
CA ASP A 97 2.42 -2.29 9.49
C ASP A 97 1.96 -1.16 10.41
N ASP A 98 2.71 -0.05 10.48
CA ASP A 98 2.41 1.09 11.36
C ASP A 98 1.04 1.75 11.08
N TRP A 99 0.44 1.52 9.90
CA TRP A 99 -0.81 2.16 9.48
C TRP A 99 -1.91 1.19 9.08
N ARG A 100 -1.68 -0.11 9.13
CA ARG A 100 -2.64 -1.12 8.69
C ARG A 100 -3.66 -1.40 9.80
N ASP A 101 -4.92 -0.98 9.57
CA ASP A 101 -6.04 -1.17 10.52
C ASP A 101 -7.06 -2.23 10.08
N TRP A 102 -7.00 -2.65 8.81
CA TRP A 102 -7.97 -3.53 8.16
C TRP A 102 -7.68 -4.99 8.44
#